data_AF-U4UUV2-F1
#
_entry.id   AF-U4UUV2-F1
#
_cell.length_a   1.000
_cell.length_b   1.000
_cell.length_c   1.000
_cell.angle_alpha   90.00
_cell.angle_beta   90.00
_cell.angle_gamma   90.00
#
_symmetry.space_group_name_H-M   'P 1'
#
loop_
_entity.id
_entity.type
_entity.pdbx_description
1 polymer ?
#
loop_
_entity_poly.entity_id
_entity_poly.type
_entity_poly.pdbx_seq_one_letter_code
_entity_poly.pdbx_strand_id
1 'polypeptide(L)'
;MSSLPSSSVSSVRRDRRYVRGGVPEDRRRGREPRTTARRFQRLEAHVVTLARSVAHLSSEMRTQHLVVQEIESVRQEVAALRAQTNMLNIRSQSARPVTSLELPSLANPSRVKKLTKFFGDEPPLLRLFLRKLGYEKYANAFENEKIGMVELPYLTEERLQKMGVPLGPRLRIMQEAQISVYKDNTLCIV
;
A
#
# COMPACT_ATOMS: atom_id res chain seq x y z
N MET A 1 4.90 35.92 -22.28
CA MET A 1 4.67 37.10 -23.13
C MET A 1 3.41 37.80 -22.56
N SER A 2 3.57 38.78 -21.66
CA SER A 2 3.37 40.24 -21.93
C SER A 2 1.94 40.58 -22.38
N SER A 3 1.15 41.53 -21.85
CA SER A 3 1.24 42.58 -20.82
C SER A 3 -0.15 43.28 -20.77
N LEU A 4 -0.51 43.92 -19.64
CA LEU A 4 -1.56 44.97 -19.54
C LEU A 4 -1.06 46.29 -20.21
N PRO A 5 -1.76 47.47 -20.20
CA PRO A 5 -3.18 47.85 -19.97
C PRO A 5 -3.72 48.83 -21.05
N SER A 6 -5.00 49.26 -20.98
CA SER A 6 -5.43 50.66 -21.25
C SER A 6 -6.93 50.89 -21.05
N SER A 7 -7.29 51.78 -20.12
CA SER A 7 -8.39 52.72 -20.34
C SER A 7 -8.13 54.00 -19.54
N SER A 8 -7.73 55.01 -20.29
CA SER A 8 -7.56 56.40 -19.92
C SER A 8 -8.92 57.03 -19.62
N VAL A 9 -9.03 57.83 -18.56
CA VAL A 9 -10.05 58.88 -18.51
C VAL A 9 -9.39 60.21 -18.19
N SER A 10 -9.35 61.04 -19.22
CA SER A 10 -8.78 62.38 -19.23
C SER A 10 -9.47 63.34 -18.28
N SER A 11 -8.63 64.25 -17.78
CA SER A 11 -8.92 65.50 -17.10
C SER A 11 -9.92 66.40 -17.82
N VAL A 12 -10.85 66.98 -17.06
CA VAL A 12 -11.44 68.29 -17.38
C VAL A 12 -11.11 69.26 -16.25
N ARG A 13 -10.50 70.37 -16.65
CA ARG A 13 -10.01 71.47 -15.80
C ARG A 13 -11.08 72.56 -15.64
N ARG A 14 -11.06 73.15 -14.44
CA ARG A 14 -11.47 74.52 -14.04
C ARG A 14 -12.98 74.84 -14.03
N ASP A 15 -13.49 75.20 -12.85
CA ASP A 15 -13.83 76.61 -12.65
C ASP A 15 -13.37 77.08 -11.26
N ARG A 16 -12.85 78.30 -11.24
CA ARG A 16 -12.06 78.94 -10.21
C ARG A 16 -12.93 80.00 -9.56
N ARG A 17 -13.76 79.61 -8.59
CA ARG A 17 -14.52 80.57 -7.78
C ARG A 17 -14.74 80.03 -6.37
N TYR A 18 -13.80 80.26 -5.46
CA TYR A 18 -14.12 80.51 -4.06
C TYR A 18 -13.12 81.49 -3.46
N VAL A 19 -13.66 82.69 -3.28
CA VAL A 19 -13.26 83.79 -2.41
C VAL A 19 -12.81 83.30 -1.04
N ARG A 20 -11.66 83.81 -0.59
CA ARG A 20 -11.35 84.27 0.78
C ARG A 20 -11.48 83.28 1.94
N GLY A 21 -10.35 83.03 2.61
CA GLY A 21 -10.32 82.57 4.00
C GLY A 21 -9.18 81.59 4.22
N GLY A 22 -8.12 82.05 4.88
CA GLY A 22 -7.05 81.17 5.35
C GLY A 22 -7.64 80.06 6.21
N VAL A 23 -7.40 78.81 5.80
CA VAL A 23 -7.71 77.63 6.61
C VAL A 23 -6.44 77.33 7.42
N PRO A 24 -6.49 77.34 8.76
CA PRO A 24 -5.34 76.98 9.58
C PRO A 24 -5.00 75.50 9.38
N GLU A 25 -3.71 75.24 9.22
CA GLU A 25 -3.04 73.96 8.97
C GLU A 25 -3.11 72.98 10.17
N ASP A 26 -4.12 73.07 11.04
CA ASP A 26 -4.18 72.28 12.29
C ASP A 26 -5.24 71.17 12.31
N ARG A 27 -5.94 70.92 11.19
CA ARG A 27 -6.92 69.82 11.08
C ARG A 27 -6.40 68.56 10.38
N ARG A 28 -5.09 68.39 10.24
CA ARG A 28 -4.49 67.13 9.72
C ARG A 28 -4.29 66.04 10.77
N ARG A 29 -4.68 66.23 12.03
CA ARG A 29 -4.62 65.18 13.08
C ARG A 29 -5.89 64.33 13.25
N GLY A 30 -6.93 64.55 12.44
CA GLY A 30 -8.25 63.93 12.66
C GLY A 30 -8.65 62.80 11.73
N ARG A 31 -7.85 62.46 10.70
CA ARG A 31 -8.24 61.50 9.64
C ARG A 31 -7.65 60.09 9.79
N GLU A 32 -6.82 59.85 10.81
CA GLU A 32 -6.21 58.54 11.09
C GLU A 32 -7.05 57.51 11.87
N PRO A 33 -8.07 57.84 12.70
CA PRO A 33 -8.72 56.81 13.53
C PRO A 33 -9.43 55.75 12.67
N ARG A 34 -9.90 56.14 11.48
CA ARG A 34 -10.56 55.23 10.53
C ARG A 34 -9.58 54.28 9.84
N THR A 35 -8.35 54.70 9.55
CA THR A 35 -7.33 53.83 8.96
C THR A 35 -6.76 52.87 9.98
N THR A 36 -6.59 53.32 11.22
CA THR A 36 -6.11 52.49 12.33
C THR A 36 -7.15 51.44 12.72
N ALA A 37 -8.45 51.80 12.78
CA ALA A 37 -9.53 50.84 13.00
C ALA A 37 -9.57 49.72 11.94
N ARG A 38 -9.34 50.04 10.66
CA ARG A 38 -9.24 49.03 9.59
C ARG A 38 -8.02 48.11 9.76
N ARG A 39 -6.91 48.62 10.30
CA ARG A 39 -5.73 47.80 10.60
C ARG A 39 -6.01 46.85 11.76
N PHE A 40 -6.71 47.31 12.80
CA PHE A 40 -7.15 46.44 13.90
C PHE A 40 -8.12 45.37 13.42
N GLN A 41 -9.12 45.71 12.62
CA GLN A 41 -10.05 44.73 12.06
C GLN A 41 -9.35 43.67 11.19
N ARG A 42 -8.31 44.07 10.44
CA ARG A 42 -7.46 43.12 9.69
C ARG A 42 -6.63 42.23 10.61
N LEU A 43 -6.05 42.81 11.66
CA LEU A 43 -5.30 42.05 12.66
C LEU A 43 -6.20 41.05 13.38
N GLU A 44 -7.39 41.47 13.80
CA GLU A 44 -8.40 40.60 14.40
C GLU A 44 -8.76 39.44 13.47
N ALA A 45 -9.02 39.71 12.18
CA ALA A 45 -9.31 38.67 11.20
C ALA A 45 -8.14 37.67 11.03
N HIS A 46 -6.90 38.15 11.03
CA HIS A 46 -5.72 37.30 10.96
C HIS A 46 -5.52 36.47 12.23
N VAL A 47 -5.71 37.06 13.41
CA VAL A 47 -5.62 36.36 14.70
C VAL A 47 -6.68 35.26 14.78
N VAL A 48 -7.92 35.52 14.35
CA VAL A 48 -8.98 34.52 14.28
C VAL A 48 -8.62 33.39 13.32
N THR A 49 -8.07 33.72 12.15
CA THR A 49 -7.63 32.72 11.18
C THR A 49 -6.50 31.86 11.75
N LEU A 50 -5.52 32.47 12.40
CA LEU A 50 -4.40 31.77 13.03
C LEU A 50 -4.89 30.87 14.18
N ALA A 51 -5.80 31.35 15.02
CA ALA A 51 -6.41 30.55 16.08
C ALA A 51 -7.12 29.31 15.52
N ARG A 52 -7.86 29.47 14.41
CA ARG A 52 -8.49 28.34 13.71
C ARG A 52 -7.46 27.35 13.18
N SER A 53 -6.40 27.82 12.53
CA SER A 53 -5.33 26.97 12.00
C SER A 53 -4.57 26.24 13.11
N VAL A 54 -4.27 26.90 14.23
CA VAL A 54 -3.60 26.29 15.39
C VAL A 54 -4.50 25.25 16.05
N ALA A 55 -5.80 25.53 16.19
CA ALA A 55 -6.76 24.55 16.72
C ALA A 55 -6.87 23.32 15.81
N HIS A 56 -6.90 23.52 14.49
CA HIS A 56 -6.92 22.44 13.51
C HIS A 56 -5.66 21.59 13.61
N LEU A 57 -4.48 22.22 13.56
CA LEU A 57 -3.20 21.54 13.67
C LEU A 57 -3.07 20.79 15.01
N SER A 58 -3.51 21.39 16.11
CA SER A 58 -3.53 20.73 17.41
C SER A 58 -4.42 19.48 17.41
N SER A 59 -5.58 19.53 16.73
CA SER A 59 -6.43 18.37 16.55
C SER A 59 -5.76 17.29 15.71
N GLU A 60 -5.14 17.66 14.59
CA GLU A 60 -4.41 16.74 13.72
C GLU A 60 -3.24 16.07 14.46
N MET A 61 -2.47 16.83 15.22
CA MET A 61 -1.37 16.29 16.03
C MET A 61 -1.88 15.27 17.05
N ARG A 62 -3.00 15.55 17.72
CA ARG A 62 -3.62 14.59 18.66
C ARG A 62 -4.03 13.30 17.95
N THR A 63 -4.72 13.41 16.81
CA THR A 63 -5.14 12.24 16.03
C THR A 63 -3.95 11.44 15.53
N GLN A 64 -2.92 12.09 14.99
CA GLN A 64 -1.70 11.41 14.56
C GLN A 64 -1.00 10.69 15.71
N HIS A 65 -0.96 11.30 16.91
CA HIS A 65 -0.36 10.66 18.08
C HIS A 65 -1.08 9.36 18.47
N LEU A 66 -2.42 9.35 18.44
CA LEU A 66 -3.20 8.13 18.68
C LEU A 66 -2.89 7.05 17.65
N VAL A 67 -2.87 7.40 16.36
CA VAL A 67 -2.55 6.45 15.28
C VAL A 67 -1.15 5.87 15.46
N VAL A 68 -0.17 6.68 15.83
CA VAL A 68 1.21 6.20 16.10
C VAL A 68 1.22 5.21 17.26
N GLN A 69 0.50 5.49 18.35
CA GLN A 69 0.39 4.57 19.48
C GLN A 69 -0.26 3.23 19.09
N GLU A 70 -1.33 3.26 18.28
CA GLU A 70 -1.97 2.04 17.78
C GLU A 70 -1.01 1.23 16.89
N ILE A 71 -0.27 1.89 16.01
CA ILE A 71 0.76 1.24 15.16
C ILE A 71 1.84 0.60 16.04
N GLU A 72 2.31 1.30 17.08
CA GLU A 72 3.31 0.77 18.00
C GLU A 72 2.78 -0.45 18.77
N SER A 73 1.52 -0.44 19.22
CA SER A 73 0.87 -1.60 19.83
C SER A 73 0.83 -2.79 18.87
N VAL A 74 0.36 -2.58 17.65
CA VAL A 74 0.30 -3.65 16.63
C VAL A 74 1.70 -4.19 16.33
N ARG A 75 2.72 -3.33 16.24
CA ARG A 75 4.10 -3.77 16.04
C ARG A 75 4.60 -4.64 17.19
N GLN A 76 4.25 -4.32 18.43
CA GLN A 76 4.58 -5.14 19.61
C GLN A 76 3.86 -6.48 19.58
N GLU A 77 2.57 -6.51 19.26
CA GLU A 77 1.80 -7.74 19.11
C GLU A 77 2.36 -8.64 18.01
N VAL A 78 2.71 -8.08 16.85
CA VAL A 78 3.35 -8.82 15.75
C VAL A 78 4.72 -9.36 16.16
N ALA A 79 5.51 -8.59 16.91
CA ALA A 79 6.80 -9.06 17.42
C ALA A 79 6.61 -10.20 18.44
N ALA A 80 5.63 -10.10 19.33
CA ALA A 80 5.29 -11.14 20.30
C ALA A 80 4.79 -12.41 19.60
N LEU A 81 3.92 -12.30 18.60
CA LEU A 81 3.45 -13.42 17.78
C LEU A 81 4.61 -14.09 17.04
N ARG A 82 5.51 -13.31 16.43
CA ARG A 82 6.72 -13.87 15.78
C ARG A 82 7.62 -14.59 16.78
N ALA A 83 7.84 -14.03 17.96
CA ALA A 83 8.62 -14.68 19.02
C ALA A 83 7.94 -15.96 19.52
N GLN A 84 6.62 -15.96 19.67
CA GLN A 84 5.82 -17.13 20.06
C GLN A 84 5.89 -18.22 18.99
N THR A 85 5.71 -17.89 17.70
CA THR A 85 5.87 -18.82 16.58
C THR A 85 7.28 -19.39 16.54
N ASN A 86 8.32 -18.56 16.73
CA ASN A 86 9.69 -19.03 16.78
C ASN A 86 9.94 -19.98 17.97
N MET A 87 9.37 -19.69 19.14
CA MET A 87 9.46 -20.56 20.31
C MET A 87 8.73 -21.90 20.13
N LEU A 88 7.56 -21.90 19.49
CA LEU A 88 6.84 -23.12 19.14
C LEU A 88 7.63 -23.95 18.12
N ASN A 89 8.24 -23.30 17.13
CA ASN A 89 9.06 -23.95 16.10
C ASN A 89 10.37 -24.55 16.66
N ILE A 90 10.98 -23.90 17.66
CA ILE A 90 12.16 -24.43 18.37
C ILE A 90 11.77 -25.59 19.29
N ARG A 91 10.58 -25.54 19.92
CA ARG A 91 10.09 -26.62 20.80
C ARG A 91 9.71 -27.89 20.03
N SER A 92 9.19 -27.77 18.82
CA SER A 92 8.97 -28.92 17.92
C SER A 92 10.28 -29.54 17.40
N GLN A 93 11.42 -28.85 17.47
CA GLN A 93 12.72 -29.41 17.06
C GLN A 93 13.45 -30.20 18.17
N SER A 94 12.94 -30.21 19.42
CA SER A 94 13.59 -30.88 20.56
C SER A 94 12.93 -32.22 20.95
N ALA A 95 11.82 -32.62 20.31
CA ALA A 95 11.23 -33.95 20.45
C ALA A 95 11.48 -34.77 19.16
N ARG A 96 12.41 -35.74 19.26
CA ARG A 96 12.77 -36.78 18.26
C ARG A 96 11.52 -37.60 17.79
N PRO A 97 11.55 -38.52 16.78
CA PRO A 97 12.65 -39.08 15.96
C PRO A 97 12.35 -39.18 14.43
N VAL A 98 13.32 -39.70 13.68
CA VAL A 98 13.16 -40.32 12.35
C VAL A 98 11.98 -41.30 12.33
N THR A 99 10.95 -40.98 11.54
CA THR A 99 9.99 -41.86 10.81
C THR A 99 8.64 -41.14 10.72
N SER A 100 8.35 -40.57 9.56
CA SER A 100 7.04 -40.53 8.91
C SER A 100 7.00 -39.36 7.94
N LEU A 101 6.46 -39.64 6.76
CA LEU A 101 6.07 -38.65 5.78
C LEU A 101 5.00 -37.73 6.42
N GLU A 102 5.40 -36.67 7.11
CA GLU A 102 4.47 -35.60 7.47
C GLU A 102 4.28 -34.72 6.24
N LEU A 103 3.15 -34.95 5.58
CA LEU A 103 2.64 -34.14 4.48
C LEU A 103 2.67 -32.65 4.89
N PRO A 104 3.09 -31.74 3.98
CA PRO A 104 2.83 -30.33 4.15
C PRO A 104 1.32 -30.12 4.36
N SER A 105 0.97 -29.19 5.24
CA SER A 105 -0.37 -28.81 5.76
C SER A 105 -1.41 -28.33 4.69
N LEU A 106 -1.38 -28.89 3.49
CA LEU A 106 -2.39 -28.82 2.44
C LEU A 106 -3.52 -29.85 2.63
N ALA A 107 -3.33 -30.86 3.49
CA ALA A 107 -4.28 -31.96 3.75
C ALA A 107 -5.55 -31.57 4.53
N ASN A 108 -5.96 -30.29 4.53
CA ASN A 108 -7.23 -29.87 5.11
C ASN A 108 -8.37 -30.11 4.10
N PRO A 109 -9.19 -31.17 4.23
CA PRO A 109 -10.20 -31.51 3.22
C PRO A 109 -11.24 -30.40 3.02
N SER A 110 -11.46 -29.56 4.02
CA SER A 110 -12.35 -28.39 3.95
C SER A 110 -11.79 -27.24 3.10
N ARG A 111 -10.46 -27.04 3.10
CA ARG A 111 -9.78 -26.04 2.25
C ARG A 111 -9.70 -26.54 0.81
N VAL A 112 -9.42 -27.83 0.62
CA VAL A 112 -9.39 -28.48 -0.70
C VAL A 112 -10.77 -28.43 -1.36
N LYS A 113 -11.86 -28.79 -0.65
CA LYS A 113 -13.23 -28.71 -1.20
C LYS A 113 -13.66 -27.29 -1.60
N LYS A 114 -13.20 -26.25 -0.89
CA LYS A 114 -13.45 -24.86 -1.29
C LYS A 114 -12.67 -24.49 -2.55
N LEU A 115 -11.39 -24.88 -2.63
CA LEU A 115 -10.56 -24.64 -3.82
C LEU A 115 -11.11 -25.40 -5.04
N THR A 116 -11.46 -26.68 -4.93
CA THR A 116 -12.10 -27.45 -6.01
C THR A 116 -13.39 -26.79 -6.51
N LYS A 117 -14.18 -26.13 -5.64
CA LYS A 117 -15.36 -25.36 -6.08
C LYS A 117 -15.04 -24.09 -6.86
N PHE A 118 -13.94 -23.39 -6.56
CA PHE A 118 -13.55 -22.17 -7.28
C PHE A 118 -12.83 -22.45 -8.58
N PHE A 119 -12.25 -23.64 -8.69
CA PHE A 119 -11.30 -23.99 -9.72
C PHE A 119 -11.76 -25.18 -10.60
N GLY A 120 -12.94 -25.76 -10.31
CA GLY A 120 -13.50 -26.93 -11.01
C GLY A 120 -12.88 -28.26 -10.55
N ASP A 121 -13.45 -29.39 -10.98
CA ASP A 121 -12.82 -30.73 -10.86
C ASP A 121 -11.47 -30.79 -11.58
N GLU A 122 -11.19 -29.80 -12.42
CA GLU A 122 -9.92 -29.63 -13.09
C GLU A 122 -9.58 -28.15 -13.22
N PRO A 123 -8.63 -27.67 -12.41
CA PRO A 123 -7.98 -26.41 -12.68
C PRO A 123 -6.61 -26.61 -13.29
N PRO A 124 -6.24 -25.81 -14.30
CA PRO A 124 -4.93 -25.81 -14.95
C PRO A 124 -3.83 -25.22 -14.03
N LEU A 125 -3.81 -25.52 -12.73
CA LEU A 125 -2.75 -25.03 -11.83
C LEU A 125 -1.40 -25.60 -12.25
N LEU A 126 -1.36 -26.89 -12.57
CA LEU A 126 -0.15 -27.51 -13.10
C LEU A 126 0.21 -26.96 -14.47
N ARG A 127 -0.78 -26.80 -15.35
CA ARG A 127 -0.56 -26.22 -16.67
C ARG A 127 -0.09 -24.76 -16.60
N LEU A 128 -0.58 -23.97 -15.65
CA LEU A 128 -0.15 -22.60 -15.37
C LEU A 128 1.27 -22.58 -14.79
N PHE A 129 1.58 -23.49 -13.85
CA PHE A 129 2.93 -23.66 -13.32
C PHE A 129 3.93 -24.00 -14.44
N LEU A 130 3.59 -24.97 -15.30
CA LEU A 130 4.39 -25.33 -16.46
C LEU A 130 4.49 -24.18 -17.46
N ARG A 131 3.41 -23.43 -17.70
CA ARG A 131 3.43 -22.22 -18.54
C ARG A 131 4.40 -21.17 -17.99
N LYS A 132 4.40 -20.92 -16.69
CA LYS A 132 5.34 -19.98 -16.04
C LYS A 132 6.80 -20.43 -16.19
N LEU A 133 7.04 -21.74 -16.22
CA LEU A 133 8.38 -22.30 -16.48
C LEU A 133 8.74 -22.39 -17.98
N GLY A 134 7.82 -22.08 -18.90
CA GLY A 134 8.02 -22.25 -20.35
C GLY A 134 7.86 -23.70 -20.85
N TYR A 135 7.25 -24.56 -20.04
CA TYR A 135 7.12 -26.01 -20.22
C TYR A 135 5.67 -26.48 -20.39
N GLU A 136 4.75 -25.59 -20.77
CA GLU A 136 3.32 -25.91 -20.97
C GLU A 136 3.09 -27.09 -21.92
N LYS A 137 3.97 -27.28 -22.92
CA LYS A 137 3.90 -28.40 -23.87
C LYS A 137 3.89 -29.78 -23.20
N TYR A 138 4.40 -29.91 -21.97
CA TYR A 138 4.39 -31.15 -21.22
C TYR A 138 3.13 -31.35 -20.38
N ALA A 139 2.23 -30.36 -20.27
CA ALA A 139 1.06 -30.44 -19.40
C ALA A 139 0.22 -31.70 -19.64
N ASN A 140 -0.04 -32.04 -20.92
CA ASN A 140 -0.78 -33.23 -21.29
C ASN A 140 -0.14 -34.53 -20.76
N ALA A 141 1.19 -34.60 -20.68
CA ALA A 141 1.88 -35.78 -20.15
C ALA A 141 1.62 -35.97 -18.65
N PHE A 142 1.51 -34.86 -17.90
CA PHE A 142 1.15 -34.91 -16.49
C PHE A 142 -0.35 -35.17 -16.28
N GLU A 143 -1.22 -34.59 -17.11
CA GLU A 143 -2.67 -34.80 -17.08
C GLU A 143 -3.01 -36.28 -17.36
N ASN A 144 -2.36 -36.90 -18.34
CA ASN A 144 -2.50 -38.34 -18.64
C ASN A 144 -2.15 -39.23 -17.44
N GLU A 145 -1.14 -38.84 -16.66
CA GLU A 145 -0.68 -39.54 -15.45
C GLU A 145 -1.43 -39.09 -14.18
N LYS A 146 -2.42 -38.20 -14.31
CA LYS A 146 -3.20 -37.58 -13.21
C LYS A 146 -2.31 -36.97 -12.13
N ILE A 147 -1.18 -36.39 -12.53
CA ILE A 147 -0.29 -35.68 -11.62
C ILE A 147 -0.80 -34.25 -11.51
N GLY A 148 -1.07 -33.78 -10.30
CA GLY A 148 -1.39 -32.40 -10.00
C GLY A 148 -0.26 -31.70 -9.23
N MET A 149 -0.55 -30.49 -8.74
CA MET A 149 0.39 -29.70 -7.94
C MET A 149 0.73 -30.33 -6.58
N VAL A 150 -0.12 -31.23 -6.07
CA VAL A 150 0.09 -31.90 -4.79
C VAL A 150 1.06 -33.06 -4.95
N GLU A 151 1.01 -33.76 -6.09
CA GLU A 151 1.83 -34.92 -6.42
C GLU A 151 3.20 -34.51 -6.98
N LEU A 152 3.27 -33.33 -7.62
CA LEU A 152 4.47 -32.81 -8.29
C LEU A 152 5.74 -32.82 -7.42
N PRO A 153 5.72 -32.42 -6.13
CA PRO A 153 6.91 -32.43 -5.27
C PRO A 153 7.42 -33.83 -4.95
N TYR A 154 6.60 -34.87 -5.13
CA TYR A 154 6.95 -36.26 -4.86
C TYR A 154 7.45 -36.99 -6.11
N LEU A 155 7.49 -36.33 -7.27
CA LEU A 155 8.03 -36.93 -8.48
C LEU A 155 9.55 -37.04 -8.41
N THR A 156 10.03 -38.23 -8.76
CA THR A 156 11.46 -38.47 -8.98
C THR A 156 11.85 -38.09 -10.41
N GLU A 157 13.15 -37.82 -10.57
CA GLU A 157 13.76 -37.57 -11.87
C GLU A 157 13.47 -38.71 -12.88
N GLU A 158 13.45 -39.96 -12.42
CA GLU A 158 13.14 -41.11 -13.27
C GLU A 158 11.69 -41.09 -13.79
N ARG A 159 10.73 -40.66 -12.97
CA ARG A 159 9.32 -40.61 -13.36
C ARG A 159 9.06 -39.52 -14.41
N LEU A 160 9.72 -38.37 -14.27
CA LEU A 160 9.73 -37.31 -15.29
C LEU A 160 10.35 -37.78 -16.61
N GLN A 161 11.40 -38.61 -16.55
CA GLN A 161 12.00 -39.20 -17.75
C GLN A 161 11.02 -40.09 -18.51
N LYS A 162 10.31 -40.96 -17.78
CA LYS A 162 9.35 -41.91 -18.35
C LYS A 162 8.17 -41.19 -19.02
N MET A 163 7.81 -39.99 -18.54
CA MET A 163 6.82 -39.10 -19.16
C MET A 163 7.35 -38.33 -20.39
N GLY A 164 8.60 -38.56 -20.80
CA GLY A 164 9.18 -37.91 -21.98
C GLY A 164 9.71 -36.50 -21.73
N VAL A 165 9.94 -36.11 -20.47
CA VAL A 165 10.53 -34.80 -20.13
C VAL A 165 12.06 -34.90 -20.21
N PRO A 166 12.73 -34.08 -21.05
CA PRO A 166 14.19 -34.10 -21.17
C PRO A 166 14.89 -33.53 -19.93
N LEU A 167 16.18 -33.83 -19.78
CA LEU A 167 16.97 -33.54 -18.56
C LEU A 167 16.86 -32.07 -18.08
N GLY A 168 16.98 -31.09 -18.97
CA GLY A 168 16.92 -29.67 -18.61
C GLY A 168 15.59 -29.26 -17.96
N PRO A 169 14.45 -29.38 -18.67
CA PRO A 169 13.13 -29.11 -18.09
C PRO A 169 12.83 -29.92 -16.84
N ARG A 170 13.27 -31.18 -16.79
CA ARG A 170 13.10 -32.07 -15.66
C ARG A 170 13.71 -31.51 -14.37
N LEU A 171 14.99 -31.12 -14.41
CA LEU A 171 15.66 -30.52 -13.25
C LEU A 171 14.97 -29.23 -12.81
N ARG A 172 14.53 -28.41 -13.76
CA ARG A 172 13.90 -27.13 -13.47
C ARG A 172 12.52 -27.28 -12.82
N ILE A 173 11.69 -28.21 -13.33
CA ILE A 173 10.38 -28.53 -12.77
C ILE A 173 10.54 -29.08 -11.35
N MET A 174 11.47 -30.01 -11.14
CA MET A 174 11.74 -30.62 -9.83
C MET A 174 12.21 -29.58 -8.81
N GLN A 175 13.14 -28.69 -9.21
CA GLN A 175 13.63 -27.62 -8.34
C GLN A 175 12.51 -26.64 -7.95
N GLU A 176 11.70 -26.19 -8.91
CA GLU A 176 10.62 -25.22 -8.64
C GLU A 176 9.48 -25.84 -7.81
N ALA A 177 9.18 -27.12 -8.03
CA ALA A 177 8.20 -27.87 -7.23
C ALA A 177 8.63 -27.96 -5.76
N GLN A 178 9.93 -28.15 -5.49
CA GLN A 178 10.47 -28.14 -4.12
C GLN A 178 10.43 -26.75 -3.49
N ILE A 179 10.84 -25.69 -4.22
CA ILE A 179 10.80 -24.30 -3.72
C ILE A 179 9.38 -23.89 -3.31
N SER A 180 8.37 -24.35 -4.05
CA SER A 180 6.95 -24.10 -3.74
C SER A 180 6.47 -24.77 -2.45
N VAL A 181 7.18 -25.80 -1.96
CA VAL A 181 6.89 -26.50 -0.70
C VAL A 181 7.63 -25.87 0.49
N TYR A 182 8.86 -25.38 0.28
CA TYR A 182 9.67 -24.75 1.34
C TYR A 182 9.38 -23.26 1.57
N LYS A 183 8.73 -22.57 0.63
CA LYS A 183 8.18 -21.24 0.84
C LYS A 183 6.73 -21.37 1.28
N ASP A 184 6.49 -21.26 2.58
CA ASP A 184 5.18 -21.26 3.22
C ASP A 184 4.04 -20.76 2.32
N ASN A 185 3.14 -21.68 1.96
CA ASN A 185 1.72 -21.47 1.61
C ASN A 185 1.36 -20.34 0.63
N THR A 186 2.29 -19.84 -0.16
CA THR A 186 2.02 -18.79 -1.15
C THR A 186 2.35 -19.35 -2.52
N LEU A 187 1.34 -19.91 -3.18
CA LEU A 187 1.33 -19.95 -4.64
C LEU A 187 1.43 -18.50 -5.09
N CYS A 188 2.64 -18.01 -5.35
CA CYS A 188 2.86 -16.71 -5.96
C CYS A 188 2.32 -16.78 -7.40
N ILE A 189 1.01 -16.57 -7.53
CA ILE A 189 0.37 -16.19 -8.78
C ILE A 189 0.69 -14.71 -8.96
N VAL A 190 1.94 -14.42 -9.35
CA VAL A 190 2.30 -13.18 -10.04
C VAL A 190 2.09 -13.40 -11.54
#